data_AF-A0A4V3G8Q3-F1
#
_entry.id   AF-A0A4V3G8Q3-F1
#
_cell.length_a   1.000
_cell.length_b   1.000
_cell.length_c   1.000
_cell.angle_alpha   90.00
_cell.angle_beta   90.00
_cell.angle_gamma   90.00
#
_symmetry.space_group_name_H-M   'P 1'
#
loop_
_entity.id
_entity.type
_entity.pdbx_description
1 polymer ?
#
loop_
_entity_poly.entity_id
_entity_poly.type
_entity_poly.pdbx_seq_one_letter_code
_entity_poly.pdbx_strand_id
1 'polypeptide(L)'
;MRGRLAVVGLSALAVFLLSACSDSKPDAGSTPSPSAPSSSAPSSAPIPTASTPTLTALPTPSKPWPTPKVTGEPASDAPLAERITFAISKQAQIAAGKAATTTVKCPGIDKVETAGNHELTCTVTYGGKSYGGTLTVDAKQYSASYKFTSDSVAIVRAKVVDAVQRTVADAAKVTCTMDDVAVVKHSDSGIACDVTTTANAVQPYKAQVSGNGQVLVAKA
;
A
#
# COMPACT_ATOMS: atom_id res chain seq x y z
N MET A 1 -47.68 -15.50 -30.45
CA MET A 1 -48.53 -15.11 -29.30
C MET A 1 -47.64 -14.29 -28.37
N ARG A 2 -47.69 -12.96 -28.43
CA ARG A 2 -48.47 -12.06 -27.55
C ARG A 2 -48.27 -12.35 -26.05
N GLY A 3 -47.64 -11.42 -25.35
CA GLY A 3 -47.60 -11.34 -23.89
C GLY A 3 -46.82 -10.10 -23.42
N ARG A 4 -47.46 -8.92 -23.48
CA ARG A 4 -47.03 -7.66 -22.86
C ARG A 4 -47.27 -7.71 -21.34
N LEU A 5 -46.49 -6.99 -20.52
CA LEU A 5 -46.92 -5.80 -19.73
C LEU A 5 -45.92 -5.40 -18.64
N ALA A 6 -45.85 -4.09 -18.44
CA ALA A 6 -44.99 -3.31 -17.55
C ALA A 6 -45.70 -2.90 -16.25
N VAL A 7 -44.94 -2.55 -15.20
CA VAL A 7 -45.33 -1.70 -14.04
C VAL A 7 -44.02 -1.07 -13.49
N VAL A 8 -43.67 0.20 -13.73
CA VAL A 8 -44.04 1.47 -13.03
C VAL A 8 -43.74 1.48 -11.52
N GLY A 9 -42.82 2.36 -11.10
CA GLY A 9 -42.57 2.70 -9.69
C GLY A 9 -42.05 4.14 -9.57
N LEU A 10 -42.98 5.08 -9.47
CA LEU A 10 -42.83 6.50 -9.15
C LEU A 10 -42.64 6.70 -7.64
N SER A 11 -41.88 7.72 -7.21
CA SER A 11 -42.05 8.58 -5.99
C SER A 11 -40.69 9.05 -5.46
N ALA A 12 -40.51 10.23 -4.85
CA ALA A 12 -41.23 11.49 -4.77
C ALA A 12 -40.28 12.51 -4.10
N LEU A 13 -40.59 13.78 -4.33
CA LEU A 13 -39.92 15.03 -3.94
C LEU A 13 -39.86 15.35 -2.42
N ALA A 14 -39.02 16.36 -2.13
CA ALA A 14 -39.17 17.43 -1.13
C ALA A 14 -38.51 17.19 0.26
N VAL A 15 -38.07 18.17 1.07
CA VAL A 15 -38.30 19.61 1.22
C VAL A 15 -37.07 20.26 1.88
N PHE A 16 -36.88 21.57 1.62
CA PHE A 16 -36.16 22.61 2.38
C PHE A 16 -36.09 22.44 3.92
N LEU A 17 -35.12 23.11 4.57
CA LEU A 17 -35.37 24.13 5.61
C LEU A 17 -34.10 24.94 5.97
N LEU A 18 -34.28 26.26 6.01
CA LEU A 18 -33.36 27.32 6.44
C LEU A 18 -33.32 27.47 7.97
N SER A 19 -32.46 28.40 8.44
CA SER A 19 -32.48 29.15 9.72
C SER A 19 -31.59 28.57 10.84
N ALA A 20 -30.91 29.34 11.70
CA ALA A 20 -30.99 30.76 12.02
C ALA A 20 -29.69 31.26 12.67
N CYS A 21 -29.41 32.56 12.50
CA CYS A 21 -28.58 33.38 13.35
C CYS A 21 -29.26 33.60 14.73
N SER A 22 -28.47 33.82 15.78
CA SER A 22 -28.86 34.59 16.98
C SER A 22 -27.56 35.23 17.46
N ASP A 23 -27.31 36.52 17.23
CA ASP A 23 -28.00 37.73 17.71
C ASP A 23 -27.96 37.85 19.25
N SER A 24 -27.13 38.79 19.72
CA SER A 24 -27.23 39.38 21.05
C SER A 24 -26.72 40.82 20.94
N LYS A 25 -27.68 41.75 20.91
CA LYS A 25 -27.51 43.21 21.05
C LYS A 25 -27.47 43.60 22.56
N PRO A 26 -27.20 44.87 22.94
CA PRO A 26 -26.29 45.21 24.03
C PRO A 26 -27.01 45.81 25.24
N ASP A 27 -26.35 45.81 26.39
CA ASP A 27 -26.73 46.67 27.50
C ASP A 27 -25.74 47.82 27.65
N ALA A 28 -26.31 49.03 27.59
CA ALA A 28 -25.65 50.28 27.89
C ALA A 28 -25.63 50.49 29.41
N GLY A 29 -24.51 50.95 29.95
CA GLY A 29 -24.45 51.32 31.36
C GLY A 29 -23.12 51.92 31.79
N SER A 30 -23.08 53.25 31.79
CA SER A 30 -22.34 54.09 32.74
C SER A 30 -20.83 54.29 32.51
N THR A 31 -20.54 55.45 31.90
CA THR A 31 -19.26 56.18 31.92
C THR A 31 -18.87 56.57 33.35
N PRO A 32 -17.56 56.52 33.68
CA PRO A 32 -16.93 57.72 34.23
C PRO A 32 -15.61 58.12 33.54
N SER A 33 -15.33 59.42 33.70
CA SER A 33 -14.25 60.32 33.25
C SER A 33 -12.92 59.81 32.65
N PRO A 34 -12.30 60.64 31.78
CA PRO A 34 -11.11 60.30 31.01
C PRO A 34 -9.85 60.34 31.86
N SER A 35 -9.12 59.22 31.91
CA SER A 35 -7.72 59.21 32.33
C SER A 35 -6.83 59.38 31.10
N ALA A 36 -5.81 60.22 31.24
CA ALA A 36 -4.88 60.69 30.22
C ALA A 36 -4.30 59.59 29.31
N PRO A 37 -3.91 59.91 28.06
CA PRO A 37 -3.30 58.94 27.16
C PRO A 37 -1.88 58.64 27.65
N SER A 38 -1.68 57.50 28.29
CA SER A 38 -0.36 56.89 28.33
C SER A 38 -0.04 56.40 26.93
N SER A 39 0.75 57.19 26.19
CA SER A 39 1.38 56.81 24.94
C SER A 39 2.31 55.61 25.16
N SER A 40 1.72 54.42 25.20
CA SER A 40 2.45 53.17 25.04
C SER A 40 2.67 53.01 23.54
N ALA A 41 3.84 53.42 23.08
CA ALA A 41 4.26 53.18 21.71
C ALA A 41 4.05 51.69 21.38
N PRO A 42 3.49 51.32 20.20
CA PRO A 42 3.55 49.95 19.76
C PRO A 42 5.04 49.62 19.59
N SER A 43 5.56 48.80 20.48
CA SER A 43 6.91 48.27 20.34
C SER A 43 6.88 47.36 19.12
N SER A 44 7.26 47.90 17.97
CA SER A 44 7.48 47.18 16.71
C SER A 44 8.73 46.31 16.79
N ALA A 45 8.91 45.58 17.89
CA ALA A 45 9.89 44.52 17.94
C ALA A 45 9.33 43.37 17.10
N PRO A 46 10.04 42.90 16.06
CA PRO A 46 9.61 41.72 15.33
C PRO A 46 9.47 40.57 16.33
N ILE A 47 8.28 39.95 16.38
CA ILE A 47 8.05 38.74 17.15
C ILE A 47 9.11 37.73 16.70
N PRO A 48 9.94 37.17 17.60
CA PRO A 48 10.94 36.19 17.20
C PRO A 48 10.20 35.04 16.53
N THR A 49 10.42 34.87 15.23
CA THR A 49 9.84 33.76 14.49
C THR A 49 10.48 32.50 15.06
N ALA A 50 9.70 31.70 15.78
CA ALA A 50 10.17 30.43 16.30
C ALA A 50 10.75 29.62 15.14
N SER A 51 12.06 29.39 15.16
CA SER A 51 12.72 28.62 14.12
C SER A 51 12.21 27.18 14.22
N THR A 52 11.57 26.68 13.16
CA THR A 52 11.13 25.29 13.12
C THR A 52 12.34 24.37 13.31
N PRO A 53 12.34 23.48 14.31
CA PRO A 53 13.52 22.67 14.64
C PRO A 53 13.85 21.70 13.51
N THR A 54 15.03 21.78 12.91
CA THR A 54 15.44 20.86 11.83
C THR A 54 15.59 19.43 12.34
N LEU A 55 15.05 18.45 11.61
CA LEU A 55 15.20 17.02 11.93
C LEU A 55 16.47 16.44 11.31
N THR A 56 16.96 15.34 11.89
CA THR A 56 18.10 14.59 11.33
C THR A 56 17.64 13.72 10.17
N ALA A 57 18.37 13.73 9.05
CA ALA A 57 18.09 12.86 7.91
C ALA A 57 18.33 11.39 8.27
N LEU A 58 17.48 10.50 7.75
CA LEU A 58 17.70 9.07 7.83
C LEU A 58 18.87 8.66 6.91
N PRO A 59 19.67 7.66 7.27
CA PRO A 59 20.78 7.20 6.43
C PRO A 59 20.24 6.62 5.12
N THR A 60 20.68 7.15 3.97
CA THR A 60 20.26 6.63 2.67
C THR A 60 20.77 5.19 2.49
N PRO A 61 19.89 4.23 2.19
CA PRO A 61 20.31 2.85 1.96
C PRO A 61 21.24 2.74 0.74
N SER A 62 22.46 2.22 0.94
CA SER A 62 23.49 2.16 -0.11
C SER A 62 23.55 0.83 -0.87
N LYS A 63 23.14 -0.27 -0.24
CA LYS A 63 23.13 -1.62 -0.84
C LYS A 63 21.73 -1.99 -1.29
N PRO A 64 21.52 -2.72 -2.40
CA PRO A 64 20.19 -3.18 -2.79
C PRO A 64 19.46 -3.94 -1.67
N TRP A 65 18.13 -3.98 -1.74
CA TRP A 65 17.34 -4.78 -0.79
C TRP A 65 17.79 -6.24 -0.82
N PRO A 66 18.06 -6.88 0.34
CA PRO A 66 18.59 -8.23 0.36
C PRO A 66 17.59 -9.24 -0.21
N THR A 67 18.08 -10.14 -1.06
CA THR A 67 17.29 -11.29 -1.51
C THR A 67 17.20 -12.31 -0.37
N PRO A 68 15.99 -12.72 0.05
CA PRO A 68 15.85 -13.69 1.12
C PRO A 68 16.35 -15.06 0.68
N LYS A 69 17.07 -15.73 1.58
CA LYS A 69 17.49 -17.12 1.40
C LYS A 69 16.31 -18.05 1.72
N VAL A 70 15.74 -18.66 0.69
CA VAL A 70 14.67 -19.66 0.84
C VAL A 70 15.29 -21.04 1.02
N THR A 71 14.86 -21.77 2.04
CA THR A 71 15.34 -23.12 2.39
C THR A 71 14.28 -24.18 2.11
N GLY A 72 14.69 -25.45 2.04
CA GLY A 72 13.77 -26.57 1.80
C GLY A 72 13.50 -26.80 0.32
N GLU A 73 14.49 -26.57 -0.54
CA GLU A 73 14.40 -26.91 -1.95
C GLU A 73 14.25 -28.42 -2.10
N PRO A 74 13.20 -28.91 -2.80
CA PRO A 74 13.01 -30.33 -3.00
C PRO A 74 14.12 -30.91 -3.88
N ALA A 75 14.32 -32.22 -3.77
CA ALA A 75 15.27 -32.93 -4.62
C ALA A 75 14.86 -32.82 -6.11
N SER A 76 15.82 -32.97 -7.01
CA SER A 76 15.58 -32.84 -8.46
C SER A 76 14.63 -33.91 -9.02
N ASP A 77 14.56 -35.05 -8.36
CA ASP A 77 13.71 -36.22 -8.64
C ASP A 77 12.39 -36.21 -7.84
N ALA A 78 12.15 -35.19 -7.01
CA ALA A 78 10.87 -35.00 -6.35
C ALA A 78 9.74 -34.77 -7.37
N PRO A 79 8.47 -35.06 -7.02
CA PRO A 79 7.32 -34.84 -7.89
C PRO A 79 7.29 -33.43 -8.48
N LEU A 80 6.84 -33.31 -9.75
CA LEU A 80 6.76 -32.03 -10.44
C LEU A 80 5.86 -31.06 -9.66
N ALA A 81 4.75 -31.55 -9.11
CA ALA A 81 3.86 -30.78 -8.25
C ALA A 81 4.60 -30.14 -7.06
N GLU A 82 5.44 -30.90 -6.36
CA GLU A 82 6.22 -30.41 -5.22
C GLU A 82 7.24 -29.35 -5.65
N ARG A 83 7.94 -29.59 -6.75
CA ARG A 83 8.91 -28.65 -7.31
C ARG A 83 8.26 -27.33 -7.75
N ILE A 84 7.08 -27.38 -8.37
CA ILE A 84 6.31 -26.20 -8.78
C ILE A 84 5.82 -25.41 -7.56
N THR A 85 5.22 -26.09 -6.56
CA THR A 85 4.75 -25.39 -5.35
C THR A 85 5.89 -24.73 -4.60
N PHE A 86 7.04 -25.39 -4.47
CA PHE A 86 8.23 -24.79 -3.90
C PHE A 86 8.71 -23.58 -4.72
N ALA A 87 8.76 -23.69 -6.05
CA ALA A 87 9.18 -22.57 -6.91
C ALA A 87 8.27 -21.35 -6.76
N ILE A 88 6.94 -21.54 -6.72
CA ILE A 88 5.97 -20.45 -6.47
C ILE A 88 6.18 -19.85 -5.08
N SER A 89 6.35 -20.69 -4.05
CA SER A 89 6.62 -20.25 -2.68
C SER A 89 7.92 -19.43 -2.58
N LYS A 90 8.99 -19.90 -3.23
CA LYS A 90 10.29 -19.23 -3.29
C LYS A 90 10.17 -17.86 -3.95
N GLN A 91 9.48 -17.78 -5.09
CA GLN A 91 9.25 -16.50 -5.77
C GLN A 91 8.39 -15.54 -4.93
N ALA A 92 7.35 -16.03 -4.26
CA ALA A 92 6.54 -15.20 -3.37
C ALA A 92 7.36 -14.61 -2.21
N GLN A 93 8.27 -15.39 -1.61
CA GLN A 93 9.16 -14.90 -0.56
C GLN A 93 10.17 -13.87 -1.08
N ILE A 94 10.76 -14.10 -2.25
CA ILE A 94 11.69 -13.17 -2.90
C ILE A 94 10.99 -11.85 -3.24
N ALA A 95 9.82 -11.93 -3.86
CA ALA A 95 9.01 -10.77 -4.19
C ALA A 95 8.61 -9.98 -2.94
N ALA A 96 8.21 -10.69 -1.87
CA ALA A 96 7.89 -10.06 -0.60
C ALA A 96 9.09 -9.41 0.08
N GLY A 97 10.32 -9.88 -0.20
CA GLY A 97 11.56 -9.32 0.34
C GLY A 97 11.97 -9.88 1.69
N LYS A 98 11.29 -10.91 2.19
CA LYS A 98 11.62 -11.58 3.46
C LYS A 98 11.21 -13.05 3.39
N ALA A 99 12.04 -13.94 3.93
CA ALA A 99 11.64 -15.33 4.14
C ALA A 99 10.57 -15.40 5.24
N ALA A 100 9.46 -16.06 4.94
CA ALA A 100 8.36 -16.25 5.85
C ALA A 100 7.60 -17.53 5.49
N THR A 101 6.81 -18.05 6.43
CA THR A 101 5.92 -19.18 6.18
C THR A 101 5.03 -18.89 4.98
N THR A 102 5.22 -19.68 3.93
CA THR A 102 4.54 -19.50 2.65
C THR A 102 3.98 -20.84 2.20
N THR A 103 2.67 -20.89 1.99
CA THR A 103 1.98 -22.11 1.54
C THR A 103 1.32 -21.85 0.21
N VAL A 104 1.46 -22.79 -0.73
CA VAL A 104 0.84 -22.73 -2.05
C VAL A 104 -0.14 -23.88 -2.16
N LYS A 105 -1.39 -23.58 -2.51
CA LYS A 105 -2.44 -24.58 -2.73
C LYS A 105 -2.96 -24.45 -4.16
N CYS A 106 -2.73 -25.46 -4.96
CA CYS A 106 -3.23 -25.55 -6.34
C CYS A 106 -4.10 -26.82 -6.43
N PRO A 107 -5.44 -26.72 -6.28
CA PRO A 107 -6.32 -27.88 -6.41
C PRO A 107 -6.12 -28.56 -7.77
N GLY A 108 -5.91 -29.89 -7.76
CA GLY A 108 -5.67 -30.66 -8.98
C GLY A 108 -4.23 -30.62 -9.50
N ILE A 109 -3.26 -30.12 -8.72
CA ILE A 109 -1.85 -30.12 -9.12
C ILE A 109 -1.29 -31.50 -9.40
N ASP A 110 -1.82 -32.56 -8.79
CA ASP A 110 -1.38 -33.94 -9.07
C ASP A 110 -1.62 -34.36 -10.53
N LYS A 111 -2.54 -33.68 -11.24
CA LYS A 111 -2.80 -33.94 -12.66
C LYS A 111 -1.66 -33.50 -13.57
N VAL A 112 -0.80 -32.58 -13.11
CA VAL A 112 0.32 -32.05 -13.91
C VAL A 112 1.42 -33.09 -14.17
N GLU A 113 1.38 -34.21 -13.45
CA GLU A 113 2.25 -35.37 -13.68
C GLU A 113 1.88 -36.12 -14.97
N THR A 114 0.68 -35.88 -15.51
CA THR A 114 0.25 -36.46 -16.79
C THR A 114 0.51 -35.50 -17.94
N ALA A 115 0.90 -36.04 -19.10
CA ALA A 115 1.17 -35.23 -20.27
C ALA A 115 -0.09 -34.46 -20.72
N GLY A 116 0.07 -33.18 -21.05
CA GLY A 116 -1.01 -32.30 -21.44
C GLY A 116 -0.80 -30.85 -20.98
N ASN A 117 -1.74 -30.00 -21.38
CA ASN A 117 -1.83 -28.63 -20.91
C ASN A 117 -2.79 -28.58 -19.72
N HIS A 118 -2.31 -28.10 -18.59
CA HIS A 118 -3.07 -27.94 -17.36
C HIS A 118 -3.10 -26.48 -16.97
N GLU A 119 -4.30 -25.96 -16.69
CA GLU A 119 -4.50 -24.62 -16.15
C GLU A 119 -5.19 -24.74 -14.80
N LEU A 120 -4.53 -24.28 -13.75
CA LEU A 120 -4.96 -24.45 -12.36
C LEU A 120 -5.01 -23.10 -11.66
N THR A 121 -6.07 -22.85 -10.90
CA THR A 121 -6.13 -21.71 -10.00
C THR A 121 -5.42 -22.05 -8.70
N CYS A 122 -4.38 -21.30 -8.36
CA CYS A 122 -3.59 -21.47 -7.15
C CYS A 122 -3.86 -20.34 -6.16
N THR A 123 -3.84 -20.67 -4.88
CA THR A 123 -3.83 -19.72 -3.76
C THR A 123 -2.47 -19.76 -3.10
N VAL A 124 -1.80 -18.60 -3.04
CA VAL A 124 -0.54 -18.42 -2.32
C VAL A 124 -0.86 -17.70 -1.02
N THR A 125 -0.41 -18.23 0.11
CA THR A 125 -0.55 -17.58 1.43
C THR A 125 0.83 -17.27 1.97
N TYR A 126 1.13 -15.99 2.14
CA TYR A 126 2.40 -15.47 2.65
C TYR A 126 2.14 -14.66 3.92
N GLY A 127 2.79 -15.02 5.03
CA GLY A 127 2.66 -14.26 6.28
C GLY A 127 1.20 -14.13 6.77
N GLY A 128 0.37 -15.15 6.52
CA GLY A 128 -1.05 -15.17 6.88
C GLY A 128 -1.99 -14.44 5.91
N LYS A 129 -1.48 -13.79 4.86
CA LYS A 129 -2.30 -13.14 3.81
C LYS A 129 -2.28 -13.96 2.53
N SER A 130 -3.45 -14.15 1.94
CA SER A 130 -3.62 -14.99 0.75
C SER A 130 -3.91 -14.16 -0.50
N TYR A 131 -3.42 -14.64 -1.64
CA TYR A 131 -3.73 -14.10 -2.97
C TYR A 131 -3.80 -15.21 -4.00
N GLY A 132 -4.59 -14.98 -5.05
CA GLY A 132 -4.82 -15.95 -6.13
C GLY A 132 -3.88 -15.73 -7.31
N GLY A 133 -3.66 -16.77 -8.10
CA GLY A 133 -3.04 -16.68 -9.41
C GLY A 133 -3.31 -17.94 -10.24
N THR A 134 -2.99 -17.87 -11.52
CA THR A 134 -3.16 -18.98 -12.46
C THR A 134 -1.81 -19.63 -12.71
N LEU A 135 -1.77 -20.95 -12.56
CA LEU A 135 -0.65 -21.81 -12.94
C LEU A 135 -0.99 -22.51 -14.25
N THR A 136 -0.20 -22.25 -15.28
CA THR A 136 -0.24 -23.00 -16.54
C THR A 136 0.94 -23.95 -16.57
N VAL A 137 0.68 -25.23 -16.85
CA VAL A 137 1.71 -26.27 -17.01
C VAL A 137 1.53 -26.94 -18.36
N ASP A 138 2.59 -26.95 -19.16
CA ASP A 138 2.72 -27.75 -20.38
C ASP A 138 3.65 -28.92 -20.05
N ALA A 139 3.06 -30.08 -19.76
CA ALA A 139 3.76 -31.31 -19.45
C ALA A 139 3.88 -32.17 -20.72
N LYS A 140 5.13 -32.43 -21.14
CA LYS A 140 5.49 -33.31 -22.25
C LYS A 140 6.16 -34.56 -21.69
N GLN A 141 6.27 -35.60 -22.52
CA GLN A 141 6.81 -36.90 -22.15
C GLN A 141 8.20 -36.85 -21.47
N TYR A 142 9.04 -35.86 -21.82
CA TYR A 142 10.41 -35.73 -21.28
C TYR A 142 10.74 -34.32 -20.73
N SER A 143 9.76 -33.42 -20.69
CA SER A 143 9.98 -32.04 -20.27
C SER A 143 8.69 -31.42 -19.79
N ALA A 144 8.75 -30.58 -18.75
CA ALA A 144 7.62 -29.75 -18.36
C ALA A 144 8.05 -28.29 -18.35
N SER A 145 7.17 -27.42 -18.84
CA SER A 145 7.30 -25.98 -18.64
C SER A 145 6.10 -25.47 -17.85
N TYR A 146 6.31 -24.49 -16.99
CA TYR A 146 5.24 -23.94 -16.18
C TYR A 146 5.40 -22.44 -16.04
N LYS A 147 4.26 -21.77 -15.88
CA LYS A 147 4.19 -20.33 -15.63
C LYS A 147 3.11 -20.05 -14.61
N PHE A 148 3.47 -19.33 -13.56
CA PHE A 148 2.52 -18.79 -12.60
C PHE A 148 2.33 -17.30 -12.86
N THR A 149 1.09 -16.87 -12.99
CA THR A 149 0.70 -15.47 -13.17
C THR A 149 -0.27 -15.06 -12.07
N SER A 150 -0.02 -13.92 -11.45
CA SER A 150 -0.95 -13.33 -10.49
C SER A 150 -1.02 -11.83 -10.76
N ASP A 151 -2.18 -11.24 -10.48
CA ASP A 151 -2.36 -9.79 -10.50
C ASP A 151 -1.94 -9.15 -9.17
N SER A 152 -1.60 -9.96 -8.17
CA SER A 152 -1.25 -9.53 -6.83
C SER A 152 0.06 -10.12 -6.35
N VAL A 153 0.71 -9.41 -5.45
CA VAL A 153 1.96 -9.82 -4.83
C VAL A 153 1.97 -9.44 -3.36
N ALA A 154 2.53 -10.31 -2.51
CA ALA A 154 2.79 -9.98 -1.13
C ALA A 154 4.07 -9.14 -1.02
N ILE A 155 4.07 -8.13 -0.15
CA ILE A 155 5.20 -7.23 0.08
C ILE A 155 5.31 -6.87 1.56
N VAL A 156 6.54 -6.82 2.10
CA VAL A 156 6.77 -6.37 3.48
C VAL A 156 6.92 -4.86 3.55
N ARG A 157 6.37 -4.25 4.60
CA ARG A 157 6.45 -2.79 4.84
C ARG A 157 7.89 -2.29 4.82
N ALA A 158 8.81 -3.01 5.44
CA ALA A 158 10.21 -2.61 5.52
C ALA A 158 10.86 -2.43 4.13
N LYS A 159 10.50 -3.27 3.15
CA LYS A 159 10.99 -3.16 1.77
C LYS A 159 10.43 -1.93 1.06
N VAL A 160 9.16 -1.61 1.32
CA VAL A 160 8.52 -0.41 0.76
C VAL A 160 9.14 0.86 1.36
N VAL A 161 9.34 0.89 2.67
CA VAL A 161 9.98 2.01 3.37
C VAL A 161 11.41 2.23 2.89
N ASP A 162 12.20 1.17 2.72
CA ASP A 162 13.56 1.26 2.17
C ASP A 162 13.56 1.84 0.76
N ALA A 163 12.63 1.42 -0.11
CA ALA A 163 12.51 1.99 -1.45
C ALA A 163 12.20 3.50 -1.40
N VAL A 164 11.27 3.93 -0.54
CA VAL A 164 10.94 5.36 -0.38
C VAL A 164 12.15 6.15 0.15
N GLN A 165 12.86 5.58 1.12
CA GLN A 165 14.05 6.22 1.71
C GLN A 165 15.20 6.37 0.71
N ARG A 166 15.34 5.44 -0.25
CA ARG A 166 16.31 5.60 -1.36
C ARG A 166 15.91 6.69 -2.33
N THR A 167 14.61 6.87 -2.55
CA THR A 167 14.08 7.87 -3.49
C THR A 167 14.13 9.29 -2.93
N VAL A 168 13.98 9.46 -1.61
CA VAL A 168 13.91 10.78 -0.97
C VAL A 168 15.15 11.06 -0.13
N ALA A 169 16.05 11.91 -0.66
CA ALA A 169 17.37 12.14 -0.09
C ALA A 169 17.37 12.84 1.30
N ASP A 170 16.33 13.61 1.63
CA ASP A 170 16.21 14.39 2.86
C ASP A 170 15.11 13.84 3.80
N ALA A 171 14.72 12.58 3.62
CA ALA A 171 13.74 11.93 4.49
C ALA A 171 14.24 11.83 5.93
N ALA A 172 13.55 12.47 6.86
CA ALA A 172 13.77 12.34 8.31
C ALA A 172 12.84 11.27 8.94
N LYS A 173 11.67 11.04 8.34
CA LYS A 173 10.74 9.97 8.72
C LYS A 173 9.96 9.51 7.50
N VAL A 174 9.71 8.20 7.39
CA VAL A 174 8.85 7.61 6.36
C VAL A 174 7.76 6.80 7.04
N THR A 175 6.50 7.03 6.69
CA THR A 175 5.34 6.29 7.21
C THR A 175 4.50 5.81 6.04
N CYS A 176 4.35 4.51 5.85
CA CYS A 176 3.52 3.95 4.79
C CYS A 176 2.24 3.33 5.34
N THR A 177 1.10 3.61 4.72
CA THR A 177 -0.23 3.11 5.09
C THR A 177 -0.44 1.70 4.51
N MET A 178 0.05 0.72 5.25
CA MET A 178 -0.11 -0.71 4.97
C MET A 178 0.01 -1.49 6.28
N ASP A 179 -0.23 -2.80 6.26
CA ASP A 179 0.18 -3.72 7.33
C ASP A 179 1.67 -4.08 7.19
N ASP A 180 2.25 -4.80 8.16
CA ASP A 180 3.66 -5.23 8.07
C ASP A 180 3.96 -6.15 6.89
N VAL A 181 2.95 -6.91 6.49
CA VAL A 181 2.88 -7.65 5.23
C VAL A 181 1.59 -7.18 4.57
N ALA A 182 1.60 -6.83 3.29
CA ALA A 182 0.39 -6.54 2.54
C ALA A 182 0.36 -7.34 1.24
N VAL A 183 -0.84 -7.64 0.75
CA VAL A 183 -1.05 -8.12 -0.62
C VAL A 183 -1.57 -6.93 -1.41
N VAL A 184 -0.90 -6.61 -2.51
CA VAL A 184 -1.22 -5.47 -3.36
C VAL A 184 -1.36 -5.91 -4.80
N LYS A 185 -2.28 -5.31 -5.56
CA LYS A 185 -2.36 -5.56 -7.00
C LYS A 185 -1.34 -4.72 -7.75
N HIS A 186 -0.82 -5.26 -8.85
CA HIS A 186 0.15 -4.56 -9.70
C HIS A 186 -0.43 -3.29 -10.36
N SER A 187 -1.74 -3.27 -10.58
CA SER A 187 -2.47 -2.18 -11.25
C SER A 187 -3.14 -1.20 -10.28
N ASP A 188 -2.98 -1.37 -8.97
CA ASP A 188 -3.63 -0.49 -7.99
C ASP A 188 -2.94 0.87 -7.87
N SER A 189 -3.59 1.79 -7.16
CA SER A 189 -3.11 3.15 -6.87
C SER A 189 -1.80 3.23 -6.06
N GLY A 190 -1.24 2.08 -5.67
CA GLY A 190 -0.03 1.96 -4.88
C GLY A 190 -0.25 2.14 -3.37
N ILE A 191 0.80 1.91 -2.60
CA ILE A 191 0.83 2.09 -1.15
C ILE A 191 1.11 3.57 -0.87
N ALA A 192 0.22 4.24 -0.13
CA ALA A 192 0.43 5.62 0.28
C ALA A 192 1.54 5.70 1.33
N CYS A 193 2.48 6.63 1.17
CA CYS A 193 3.57 6.88 2.10
C CYS A 193 3.74 8.38 2.34
N ASP A 194 3.79 8.80 3.60
CA ASP A 194 4.12 10.15 4.00
C ASP A 194 5.58 10.23 4.41
N VAL A 195 6.30 11.16 3.79
CA VAL A 195 7.72 11.44 4.08
C VAL A 195 7.81 12.79 4.78
N THR A 196 8.28 12.78 6.02
CA THR A 196 8.67 14.00 6.73
C THR A 196 10.11 14.31 6.37
N THR A 197 10.39 15.49 5.81
CA THR A 197 11.75 15.92 5.48
C THR A 197 12.47 16.50 6.70
N THR A 198 13.77 16.75 6.58
CA THR A 198 14.57 17.47 7.58
C THR A 198 14.00 18.86 7.93
N ALA A 199 13.26 19.48 7.01
CA ALA A 199 12.58 20.75 7.23
C ALA A 199 11.21 20.62 7.95
N ASN A 200 10.82 19.43 8.41
CA ASN A 200 9.49 19.10 8.94
C ASN A 200 8.33 19.24 7.93
N ALA A 201 8.64 19.32 6.63
CA ALA A 201 7.60 19.28 5.61
C ALA A 201 7.15 17.82 5.41
N VAL A 202 5.84 17.58 5.46
CA VAL A 202 5.26 16.27 5.11
C VAL A 202 4.94 16.28 3.63
N GLN A 203 5.50 15.33 2.88
CA GLN A 203 5.30 15.16 1.45
C GLN A 203 4.68 13.78 1.19
N PRO A 204 3.55 13.71 0.46
CA PRO A 204 2.92 12.44 0.14
C PRO A 204 3.61 11.78 -1.07
N TYR A 205 3.74 10.45 -0.99
CA TYR A 205 4.31 9.57 -2.00
C TYR A 205 3.42 8.35 -2.20
N LYS A 206 3.53 7.73 -3.37
CA LYS A 206 2.91 6.46 -3.73
C LYS A 206 3.99 5.46 -4.11
N ALA A 207 3.92 4.28 -3.51
CA ALA A 207 4.80 3.17 -3.80
C ALA A 207 4.03 2.07 -4.55
N GLN A 208 4.29 1.91 -5.84
CA GLN A 208 3.71 0.86 -6.68
C GLN A 208 4.58 -0.39 -6.63
N VAL A 209 3.94 -1.57 -6.55
CA VAL A 209 4.64 -2.84 -6.47
C VAL A 209 4.33 -3.66 -7.72
N SER A 210 5.38 -4.06 -8.43
CA SER A 210 5.29 -4.92 -9.60
C SER A 210 5.27 -6.41 -9.23
N GLY A 211 4.92 -7.28 -10.17
CA GLY A 211 4.76 -8.72 -9.90
C GLY A 211 6.01 -9.50 -9.52
N ASN A 212 7.21 -8.94 -9.75
CA ASN A 212 8.46 -9.49 -9.23
C ASN A 212 8.84 -8.89 -7.85
N GLY A 213 7.98 -8.04 -7.28
CA GLY A 213 8.19 -7.36 -6.01
C GLY A 213 9.12 -6.14 -6.09
N GLN A 214 9.44 -5.60 -7.26
CA GLN A 214 10.10 -4.29 -7.34
C GLN A 214 9.14 -3.19 -6.91
N VAL A 215 9.64 -2.24 -6.13
CA VAL A 215 8.88 -1.10 -5.60
C VAL A 215 9.32 0.16 -6.36
N LEU A 216 8.37 0.79 -7.03
CA LEU A 216 8.56 2.08 -7.73
C LEU A 216 7.90 3.16 -6.89
N VAL A 217 8.63 4.23 -6.59
CA VAL A 217 8.15 5.31 -5.72
C VAL A 217 8.05 6.59 -6.52
N ALA A 218 6.89 7.25 -6.44
CA ALA A 218 6.64 8.54 -7.06
C ALA A 218 5.96 9.48 -6.06
N LYS A 219 6.14 10.79 -6.22
CA LYS A 219 5.41 11.80 -5.45
C LYS A 219 3.92 11.74 -5.82
N ALA A 220 3.05 11.81 -4.80
CA ALA A 220 1.63 11.44 -4.92
C ALA A 220 0.75 12.47 -5.63
#